data_AF-A0A419T117-F1
#
_entry.id   AF-A0A419T117-F1
#
_cell.length_a   1.000
_cell.length_b   1.000
_cell.length_c   1.000
_cell.angle_alpha   90.00
_cell.angle_beta   90.00
_cell.angle_gamma   90.00
#
_symmetry.space_group_name_H-M   'P 1'
#
loop_
_entity.id
_entity.type
_entity.pdbx_description
1 polymer ?
#
loop_
_entity_poly.entity_id
_entity_poly.type
_entity_poly.pdbx_seq_one_letter_code
_entity_poly.pdbx_strand_id
1 'polypeptide(L)'
;MKRTYIKDIVCLYPDAVSGCIEIDSFLHPKEKRKLDRYSQISLAASKRIQESNPDFFRYGEDICVLAATCFGALDTLAEDVIKYHDTGLVSPIFVTKILSNMQASVIAIALQLRGTNYTVSTGMNSSCDAVIDGYELIMEERERHVLVASSDSCSSEYGMKILNNYTSSDGKDFGESGAAILLDSQLEAGVLAEITGIYRGILREQETIWERLNVDAGNEVTGSHGIYLRETNKQIYGLPLSSGSQTIFDIKKGIEYCKDNNEKEFFVYSISKKREFSAISIKYVAD
;
A
#
# COMPACT_ATOMS: atom_id res chain seq x y z
N MET A 1 -12.34 6.19 23.94
CA MET A 1 -12.70 5.91 22.54
C MET A 1 -11.45 5.36 21.90
N LYS A 2 -11.52 4.17 21.29
CA LYS A 2 -10.37 3.56 20.60
C LYS A 2 -10.02 4.41 19.38
N ARG A 3 -8.73 4.56 19.09
CA ARG A 3 -8.22 5.39 18.02
C ARG A 3 -7.08 4.67 17.33
N THR A 4 -6.89 5.02 16.07
CA THR A 4 -5.81 4.48 15.23
C THR A 4 -5.02 5.65 14.68
N TYR A 5 -3.73 5.64 14.93
CA TYR A 5 -2.81 6.70 14.56
C TYR A 5 -1.87 6.22 13.47
N ILE A 6 -1.55 7.12 12.55
CA ILE A 6 -0.49 6.94 11.56
C ILE A 6 0.79 7.49 12.18
N LYS A 7 1.70 6.59 12.55
CA LYS A 7 2.96 6.93 13.21
C LYS A 7 4.02 7.39 12.20
N ASP A 8 4.16 6.68 11.09
CA ASP A 8 5.13 7.03 10.04
C ASP A 8 4.72 6.46 8.68
N ILE A 9 5.23 7.06 7.60
CA ILE A 9 5.04 6.61 6.22
C ILE A 9 6.34 6.72 5.41
N VAL A 10 6.76 5.60 4.84
CA VAL A 10 7.84 5.53 3.86
C VAL A 10 7.27 5.23 2.48
N CYS A 11 7.65 6.04 1.49
CA CYS A 11 7.35 5.79 0.07
C CYS A 11 8.66 5.64 -0.71
N LEU A 12 8.80 4.54 -1.45
CA LEU A 12 9.87 4.28 -2.40
C LEU A 12 9.42 4.67 -3.80
N TYR A 13 9.92 5.82 -4.25
CA TYR A 13 9.67 6.36 -5.58
C TYR A 13 10.48 5.61 -6.66
N PRO A 14 10.09 5.70 -7.94
CA PRO A 14 10.68 4.92 -9.03
C PRO A 14 12.18 5.09 -9.17
N ASP A 15 12.72 6.30 -9.00
CA ASP A 15 14.17 6.54 -9.01
C ASP A 15 14.87 5.81 -7.86
N ALA A 16 14.22 5.79 -6.69
CA ALA A 16 14.72 5.04 -5.55
C ALA A 16 14.60 3.52 -5.75
N VAL A 17 13.69 3.06 -6.61
CA VAL A 17 13.50 1.63 -6.93
C VAL A 17 14.44 1.14 -8.04
N SER A 18 14.57 1.93 -9.10
CA SER A 18 15.35 1.63 -10.31
C SER A 18 16.86 1.85 -10.11
N GLY A 19 17.25 2.83 -9.28
CA GLY A 19 18.65 3.15 -9.03
C GLY A 19 19.16 2.84 -7.61
N CYS A 20 18.28 2.56 -6.64
CA CYS A 20 18.66 2.68 -5.22
C CYS A 20 18.03 1.68 -4.26
N ILE A 21 17.34 0.62 -4.69
CA ILE A 21 17.06 -0.42 -3.71
C ILE A 21 18.35 -1.18 -3.49
N GLU A 22 19.10 -0.78 -2.46
CA GLU A 22 20.05 -1.63 -1.79
C GLU A 22 19.32 -2.82 -1.12
N ILE A 23 18.45 -3.55 -1.84
CA ILE A 23 18.03 -4.89 -1.39
C ILE A 23 19.27 -5.74 -1.12
N ASP A 24 20.36 -5.46 -1.85
CA ASP A 24 21.66 -6.10 -1.67
C ASP A 24 22.31 -5.82 -0.30
N SER A 25 21.95 -4.75 0.41
CA SER A 25 22.39 -4.52 1.81
C SER A 25 21.47 -5.21 2.83
N PHE A 26 20.26 -5.60 2.42
CA PHE A 26 19.22 -6.08 3.32
C PHE A 26 18.99 -7.58 3.33
N LEU A 27 19.28 -8.28 2.23
CA LEU A 27 19.14 -9.73 2.12
C LEU A 27 20.40 -10.33 1.54
N HIS A 28 20.79 -11.51 2.02
CA HIS A 28 21.87 -12.23 1.38
C HIS A 28 21.50 -12.56 -0.08
N PRO A 29 22.47 -12.58 -1.03
CA PRO A 29 22.19 -12.85 -2.44
C PRO A 29 21.43 -14.17 -2.69
N LYS A 30 21.61 -15.17 -1.80
CA LYS A 30 20.89 -16.44 -1.84
C LYS A 30 19.41 -16.31 -1.49
N GLU A 31 19.05 -15.40 -0.59
CA GLU A 31 17.67 -15.15 -0.16
C GLU A 31 16.95 -14.29 -1.19
N LYS A 32 17.63 -13.25 -1.70
CA LYS A 32 17.12 -12.39 -2.77
C LYS A 32 16.62 -13.19 -3.97
N ARG A 33 17.39 -14.21 -4.41
CA ARG A 33 17.02 -15.08 -5.54
C ARG A 33 15.75 -15.89 -5.34
N LYS A 34 15.28 -16.07 -4.10
CA LYS A 34 14.06 -16.82 -3.77
C LYS A 34 12.80 -15.97 -3.73
N LEU A 35 12.95 -14.65 -3.81
CA LEU A 35 11.87 -13.68 -3.72
C LEU A 35 11.60 -13.05 -5.07
N ASP A 36 10.33 -12.78 -5.35
CA ASP A 36 9.98 -11.89 -6.44
C ASP A 36 10.39 -10.44 -6.12
N ARG A 37 10.58 -9.65 -7.18
CA ARG A 37 10.88 -8.23 -7.15
C ARG A 37 9.88 -7.42 -6.31
N TYR A 38 8.57 -7.66 -6.40
CA TYR A 38 7.60 -6.91 -5.58
C TYR A 38 7.81 -7.16 -4.08
N SER A 39 8.03 -8.42 -3.67
CA SER A 39 8.32 -8.75 -2.26
C SER A 39 9.58 -8.08 -1.75
N GLN A 40 10.61 -7.97 -2.61
CA GLN A 40 11.85 -7.26 -2.27
C GLN A 40 11.64 -5.75 -2.07
N ILE A 41 10.79 -5.12 -2.88
CA ILE A 41 10.45 -3.69 -2.76
C ILE A 41 9.72 -3.43 -1.43
N SER A 42 8.70 -4.23 -1.11
CA SER A 42 7.96 -4.12 0.15
C SER A 42 8.84 -4.31 1.38
N LEU A 43 9.80 -5.26 1.32
CA LEU A 43 10.78 -5.45 2.38
C LEU A 43 11.68 -4.22 2.55
N ALA A 44 12.13 -3.62 1.46
CA ALA A 44 12.98 -2.42 1.53
C ALA A 44 12.24 -1.24 2.16
N ALA A 45 10.96 -1.01 1.80
CA ALA A 45 10.14 0.02 2.43
C ALA A 45 9.97 -0.25 3.94
N SER A 46 9.72 -1.52 4.29
CA SER A 46 9.55 -1.97 5.68
C SER A 46 10.83 -1.84 6.52
N LYS A 47 12.01 -2.04 5.92
CA LYS A 47 13.28 -1.80 6.62
C LYS A 47 13.54 -0.32 6.85
N ARG A 48 13.29 0.53 5.85
CA ARG A 48 13.46 1.98 6.02
C ARG A 48 12.55 2.55 7.11
N ILE A 49 11.31 2.08 7.20
CA ILE A 49 10.41 2.52 8.29
C ILE A 49 10.87 1.98 9.65
N GLN A 50 11.45 0.78 9.71
CA GLN A 50 12.11 0.27 10.93
C GLN A 50 13.32 1.13 11.33
N GLU A 51 14.19 1.47 10.39
CA GLU A 51 15.41 2.27 10.63
C GLU A 51 15.08 3.66 11.19
N SER A 52 13.98 4.26 10.73
CA SER A 52 13.47 5.54 11.25
C SER A 52 12.75 5.42 12.61
N ASN A 53 12.32 4.20 13.00
CA ASN A 53 11.53 3.95 14.20
C ASN A 53 12.12 2.82 15.08
N PRO A 54 13.41 2.83 15.43
CA PRO A 54 14.07 1.67 16.05
C PRO A 54 13.44 1.27 17.39
N ASP A 55 12.97 2.24 18.19
CA ASP A 55 12.32 1.98 19.47
C ASP A 55 10.98 1.27 19.31
N PHE A 56 10.22 1.57 18.25
CA PHE A 56 8.95 0.91 17.95
C PHE A 56 9.17 -0.57 17.63
N PHE A 57 10.26 -0.90 16.92
CA PHE A 57 10.57 -2.26 16.49
C PHE A 57 11.42 -3.04 17.51
N ARG A 58 11.89 -2.41 18.59
CA ARG A 58 12.85 -2.97 19.56
C ARG A 58 12.41 -4.31 20.18
N TYR A 59 11.10 -4.50 20.36
CA TYR A 59 10.51 -5.69 20.94
C TYR A 59 9.43 -6.27 20.03
N GLY A 60 9.67 -6.36 18.71
CA GLY A 60 8.67 -6.65 17.64
C GLY A 60 7.79 -7.92 17.76
N GLU A 61 7.63 -8.50 18.94
CA GLU A 61 6.83 -9.68 19.25
C GLU A 61 5.33 -9.49 18.93
N ASP A 62 4.80 -8.26 18.89
CA ASP A 62 3.36 -8.02 18.64
C ASP A 62 3.07 -7.01 17.49
N ILE A 63 3.99 -6.86 16.52
CA ILE A 63 3.70 -6.05 15.32
C ILE A 63 3.10 -6.95 14.24
N CYS A 64 1.84 -6.66 13.89
CA CYS A 64 1.14 -7.26 12.76
C CYS A 64 1.76 -6.79 11.44
N VAL A 65 1.86 -7.69 10.46
CA VAL A 65 2.34 -7.39 9.12
C VAL A 65 1.22 -7.66 8.11
N LEU A 66 0.68 -6.59 7.54
CA LEU A 66 -0.24 -6.66 6.42
C LEU A 66 0.51 -6.26 5.17
N ALA A 67 0.58 -7.14 4.18
CA ALA A 67 1.09 -6.74 2.87
C ALA A 67 -0.04 -6.51 1.86
N ALA A 68 0.21 -5.73 0.81
CA ALA A 68 -0.73 -5.56 -0.29
C ALA A 68 -0.05 -5.58 -1.66
N THR A 69 -0.72 -6.20 -2.61
CA THR A 69 -0.27 -6.35 -4.01
C THR A 69 -1.46 -6.53 -4.94
N CYS A 70 -1.47 -5.83 -6.08
CA CYS A 70 -2.51 -5.98 -7.10
C CYS A 70 -2.17 -7.11 -8.09
N PHE A 71 -0.91 -7.21 -8.51
CA PHE A 71 -0.47 -8.10 -9.58
C PHE A 71 0.42 -9.25 -9.10
N GLY A 72 1.05 -9.11 -7.94
CA GLY A 72 1.96 -10.11 -7.39
C GLY A 72 3.18 -10.35 -8.28
N ALA A 73 3.56 -11.61 -8.42
CA ALA A 73 4.75 -12.06 -9.17
C ALA A 73 4.50 -12.22 -10.68
N LEU A 74 3.80 -11.27 -11.30
CA LEU A 74 3.35 -11.38 -12.70
C LEU A 74 4.50 -11.64 -13.69
N ASP A 75 5.57 -10.85 -13.57
CA ASP A 75 6.73 -10.96 -14.45
C ASP A 75 7.44 -12.32 -14.27
N THR A 76 7.69 -12.74 -13.02
CA THR A 76 8.29 -14.05 -12.72
C THR A 76 7.44 -15.21 -13.24
N LEU A 77 6.11 -15.13 -13.13
CA LEU A 77 5.22 -16.16 -13.65
C LEU A 77 5.31 -16.26 -15.17
N ALA A 78 5.29 -15.12 -15.87
CA ALA A 78 5.40 -15.09 -17.33
C ALA A 78 6.73 -15.69 -17.82
N GLU A 79 7.83 -15.32 -17.17
CA GLU A 79 9.17 -15.86 -17.47
C GLU A 79 9.26 -17.37 -17.23
N ASP A 80 8.72 -17.87 -16.11
CA ASP A 80 8.78 -19.29 -15.78
C ASP A 80 7.92 -20.14 -16.72
N VAL A 81 6.77 -19.63 -17.18
CA VAL A 81 5.93 -20.30 -18.19
C VAL A 81 6.67 -20.45 -19.52
N ILE A 82 7.34 -19.41 -20.00
CA ILE A 82 8.15 -19.46 -21.23
C ILE A 82 9.29 -20.47 -21.06
N LYS A 83 10.00 -20.40 -19.94
CA LYS A 83 11.07 -21.34 -19.63
C LYS A 83 10.58 -22.79 -19.58
N TYR A 84 9.42 -23.03 -18.98
CA TYR A 84 8.80 -24.35 -18.94
C TYR A 84 8.44 -24.84 -20.34
N HIS A 85 7.89 -23.98 -21.19
CA HIS A 85 7.62 -24.33 -22.59
C HIS A 85 8.88 -24.79 -23.33
N ASP A 86 10.01 -24.10 -23.12
CA ASP A 86 11.25 -24.37 -23.84
C ASP A 86 12.04 -25.56 -23.28
N THR A 87 11.94 -25.82 -21.98
CA THR A 87 12.81 -26.79 -21.28
C THR A 87 12.07 -27.95 -20.61
N GLY A 88 10.77 -27.82 -20.38
CA GLY A 88 9.98 -28.74 -19.54
C GLY A 88 10.31 -28.69 -18.05
N LEU A 89 11.11 -27.71 -17.59
CA LEU A 89 11.61 -27.63 -16.22
C LEU A 89 11.01 -26.44 -15.47
N VAL A 90 10.59 -26.68 -14.22
CA VAL A 90 10.17 -25.66 -13.26
C VAL A 90 11.18 -25.57 -12.13
N SER A 91 11.50 -24.36 -11.67
CA SER A 91 12.45 -24.19 -10.57
C SER A 91 11.85 -24.67 -9.23
N PRO A 92 12.59 -25.42 -8.39
CA PRO A 92 12.10 -25.80 -7.06
C PRO A 92 11.79 -24.61 -6.13
N ILE A 93 12.41 -23.46 -6.37
CA ILE A 93 12.17 -22.22 -5.61
C ILE A 93 11.06 -21.35 -6.23
N PHE A 94 10.39 -21.82 -7.28
CA PHE A 94 9.37 -21.03 -7.97
C PHE A 94 8.19 -20.71 -7.04
N VAL A 95 7.75 -21.68 -6.25
CA VAL A 95 6.63 -21.51 -5.31
C VAL A 95 6.89 -20.36 -4.33
N THR A 96 8.13 -20.18 -3.86
CA THR A 96 8.46 -19.09 -2.92
C THR A 96 8.49 -17.72 -3.57
N LYS A 97 8.52 -17.63 -4.91
CA LYS A 97 8.44 -16.37 -5.64
C LYS A 97 7.00 -15.95 -5.91
N ILE A 98 6.12 -16.90 -6.21
CA ILE A 98 4.77 -16.58 -6.71
C ILE A 98 3.70 -16.46 -5.63
N LEU A 99 3.95 -17.00 -4.44
CA LEU A 99 3.00 -16.96 -3.33
C LEU A 99 2.84 -15.53 -2.82
N SER A 100 1.65 -14.92 -2.97
CA SER A 100 1.39 -13.53 -2.57
C SER A 100 1.71 -13.27 -1.09
N ASN A 101 1.44 -14.24 -0.21
CA ASN A 101 1.73 -14.15 1.22
C ASN A 101 3.24 -14.11 1.55
N MET A 102 4.12 -14.41 0.59
CA MET A 102 5.57 -14.27 0.77
C MET A 102 5.99 -12.82 0.99
N GLN A 103 5.22 -11.86 0.48
CA GLN A 103 5.45 -10.43 0.68
C GLN A 103 5.40 -10.06 2.17
N ALA A 104 4.35 -10.47 2.88
CA ALA A 104 4.22 -10.24 4.31
C ALA A 104 5.15 -11.16 5.12
N SER A 105 5.34 -12.41 4.68
CA SER A 105 6.20 -13.39 5.35
C SER A 105 7.66 -12.96 5.40
N VAL A 106 8.21 -12.45 4.29
CA VAL A 106 9.62 -12.02 4.26
C VAL A 106 9.86 -10.79 5.15
N ILE A 107 8.90 -9.88 5.23
CA ILE A 107 8.97 -8.72 6.13
C ILE A 107 9.02 -9.19 7.58
N ALA A 108 8.07 -10.04 7.98
CA ALA A 108 8.02 -10.54 9.35
C ALA A 108 9.30 -11.30 9.74
N ILE A 109 9.82 -12.15 8.85
CA ILE A 109 11.07 -12.89 9.11
C ILE A 109 12.26 -11.93 9.24
N ALA A 110 12.41 -11.01 8.28
CA ALA A 110 13.56 -10.11 8.24
C ALA A 110 13.58 -9.09 9.39
N LEU A 111 12.40 -8.66 9.84
CA LEU A 111 12.23 -7.69 10.91
C LEU A 111 11.96 -8.35 12.28
N GLN A 112 11.93 -9.69 12.34
CA GLN A 112 11.63 -10.49 13.53
C GLN A 112 10.27 -10.16 14.18
N LEU A 113 9.27 -9.91 13.35
CA LEU A 113 7.91 -9.56 13.79
C LEU A 113 7.08 -10.82 14.01
N ARG A 114 6.28 -10.86 15.08
CA ARG A 114 5.49 -12.05 15.45
C ARG A 114 3.97 -11.83 15.57
N GLY A 115 3.45 -10.65 15.22
CA GLY A 115 2.01 -10.42 15.13
C GLY A 115 1.35 -11.11 13.93
N THR A 116 0.04 -10.95 13.76
CA THR A 116 -0.71 -11.53 12.63
C THR A 116 -0.07 -11.14 11.29
N ASN A 117 -0.04 -12.08 10.34
CA ASN A 117 0.65 -11.91 9.08
C ASN A 117 -0.17 -12.44 7.90
N TYR A 118 -0.54 -11.56 6.96
CA TYR A 118 -1.15 -11.95 5.69
C TYR A 118 -1.00 -10.88 4.61
N THR A 119 -1.29 -11.26 3.37
CA THR A 119 -1.29 -10.36 2.21
C THR A 119 -2.71 -10.16 1.69
N VAL A 120 -3.11 -8.91 1.51
CA VAL A 120 -4.36 -8.48 0.89
C VAL A 120 -4.17 -8.31 -0.61
N SER A 121 -5.07 -8.90 -1.40
CA SER A 121 -5.10 -8.73 -2.85
C SER A 121 -6.55 -8.64 -3.33
N THR A 122 -7.01 -7.41 -3.52
CA THR A 122 -8.36 -7.03 -3.96
C THR A 122 -8.32 -6.19 -5.25
N GLY A 123 -7.21 -6.27 -6.00
CA GLY A 123 -6.95 -5.45 -7.18
C GLY A 123 -6.38 -4.08 -6.82
N MET A 124 -6.83 -3.01 -7.49
CA MET A 124 -6.31 -1.65 -7.22
C MET A 124 -6.61 -1.14 -5.81
N ASN A 125 -7.64 -1.70 -5.16
CA ASN A 125 -8.01 -1.33 -3.80
C ASN A 125 -7.13 -2.00 -2.74
N SER A 126 -6.21 -2.91 -3.11
CA SER A 126 -5.47 -3.75 -2.15
C SER A 126 -4.74 -2.95 -1.07
N SER A 127 -4.11 -1.83 -1.43
CA SER A 127 -3.42 -0.96 -0.47
C SER A 127 -4.40 -0.32 0.52
N CYS A 128 -5.49 0.24 0.00
CA CYS A 128 -6.56 0.82 0.81
C CYS A 128 -7.14 -0.23 1.75
N ASP A 129 -7.40 -1.42 1.22
CA ASP A 129 -7.97 -2.49 1.99
C ASP A 129 -7.00 -2.96 3.08
N ALA A 130 -5.71 -3.12 2.82
CA ALA A 130 -4.76 -3.48 3.87
C ALA A 130 -4.67 -2.43 4.99
N VAL A 131 -4.77 -1.13 4.67
CA VAL A 131 -4.81 -0.07 5.69
C VAL A 131 -6.11 -0.14 6.50
N ILE A 132 -7.25 -0.38 5.85
CA ILE A 132 -8.55 -0.55 6.51
C ILE A 132 -8.54 -1.77 7.42
N ASP A 133 -8.01 -2.90 6.96
CA ASP A 133 -7.87 -4.12 7.78
C ASP A 133 -7.00 -3.85 9.01
N GLY A 134 -5.88 -3.11 8.85
CA GLY A 134 -5.03 -2.71 9.97
C GLY A 134 -5.76 -1.83 10.98
N TYR A 135 -6.58 -0.89 10.50
CA TYR A 135 -7.46 -0.09 11.33
C TYR A 135 -8.48 -0.97 12.09
N GLU A 136 -9.14 -1.91 11.40
CA GLU A 136 -10.12 -2.81 12.01
C GLU A 136 -9.48 -3.68 13.10
N LEU A 137 -8.31 -4.27 12.84
CA LEU A 137 -7.57 -5.07 13.81
C LEU A 137 -7.24 -4.28 15.09
N ILE A 138 -6.85 -3.01 14.95
CA ILE A 138 -6.57 -2.12 16.09
C ILE A 138 -7.86 -1.79 16.85
N MET A 139 -8.92 -1.42 16.15
CA MET A 139 -10.21 -1.07 16.76
C MET A 139 -10.88 -2.28 17.43
N GLU A 140 -10.64 -3.49 16.93
CA GLU A 140 -11.08 -4.76 17.51
C GLU A 140 -10.19 -5.23 18.67
N GLU A 141 -9.10 -4.54 19.00
CA GLU A 141 -8.09 -4.95 19.99
C GLU A 141 -7.43 -6.32 19.68
N ARG A 142 -7.43 -6.71 18.41
CA ARG A 142 -6.75 -7.93 17.95
C ARG A 142 -5.27 -7.70 17.72
N GLU A 143 -4.90 -6.47 17.38
CA GLU A 143 -3.52 -6.04 17.20
C GLU A 143 -3.35 -4.64 17.80
N ARG A 144 -2.15 -4.34 18.31
CA ARG A 144 -1.84 -3.00 18.85
C ARG A 144 -1.05 -2.14 17.87
N HIS A 145 -0.20 -2.80 17.10
CA HIS A 145 0.76 -2.22 16.19
C HIS A 145 0.65 -2.93 14.85
N VAL A 146 0.47 -2.18 13.76
CA VAL A 146 0.32 -2.75 12.43
C VAL A 146 1.28 -2.06 11.48
N LEU A 147 2.12 -2.86 10.84
CA LEU A 147 2.90 -2.46 9.68
C LEU A 147 2.16 -2.88 8.42
N VAL A 148 1.74 -1.91 7.61
CA VAL A 148 1.20 -2.19 6.28
C VAL A 148 2.25 -1.87 5.24
N ALA A 149 2.60 -2.84 4.38
CA ALA A 149 3.58 -2.68 3.31
C ALA A 149 2.97 -3.05 1.96
N SER A 150 3.34 -2.36 0.90
CA SER A 150 2.71 -2.59 -0.40
C SER A 150 3.61 -2.25 -1.56
N SER A 151 3.45 -2.97 -2.66
CA SER A 151 4.17 -2.76 -3.92
C SER A 151 3.63 -3.71 -4.99
N ASP A 152 3.81 -3.34 -6.25
CA ASP A 152 3.87 -4.31 -7.35
C ASP A 152 5.14 -4.08 -8.19
N SER A 153 5.52 -5.13 -8.91
CA SER A 153 6.57 -5.10 -9.92
C SER A 153 5.95 -5.52 -11.25
N CYS A 154 5.99 -4.62 -12.22
CA CYS A 154 5.42 -4.83 -13.55
C CYS A 154 6.32 -4.11 -14.56
N SER A 155 7.54 -4.63 -14.74
CA SER A 155 8.59 -3.98 -15.52
C SER A 155 8.89 -4.68 -16.85
N SER A 156 8.43 -5.92 -17.01
CA SER A 156 8.57 -6.65 -18.26
C SER A 156 7.69 -6.06 -19.37
N GLU A 157 8.03 -6.33 -20.64
CA GLU A 157 7.20 -5.94 -21.78
C GLU A 157 5.76 -6.50 -21.65
N TYR A 158 5.63 -7.72 -21.14
CA TYR A 158 4.34 -8.37 -20.91
C TYR A 158 3.55 -7.67 -19.81
N GLY A 159 4.22 -7.38 -18.68
CA GLY A 159 3.65 -6.63 -17.57
C GLY A 159 3.14 -5.26 -18.02
N MET A 160 3.96 -4.50 -18.74
CA MET A 160 3.57 -3.19 -19.27
C MET A 160 2.36 -3.26 -20.21
N LYS A 161 2.24 -4.31 -21.03
CA LYS A 161 1.04 -4.54 -21.86
C LYS A 161 -0.21 -4.82 -21.02
N ILE A 162 -0.09 -5.62 -19.96
CA ILE A 162 -1.19 -5.84 -19.00
C ILE A 162 -1.59 -4.54 -18.34
N LEU A 163 -0.62 -3.77 -17.85
CA LEU A 163 -0.85 -2.50 -17.19
C LEU A 163 -1.59 -1.54 -18.15
N ASN A 164 -1.11 -1.36 -19.39
CA ASN A 164 -1.75 -0.51 -20.38
C ASN A 164 -3.20 -0.91 -20.70
N ASN A 165 -3.50 -2.22 -20.75
CA ASN A 165 -4.88 -2.69 -20.92
C ASN A 165 -5.75 -2.34 -19.70
N TYR A 166 -5.15 -2.38 -18.52
CA TYR A 166 -5.84 -2.15 -17.25
C TYR A 166 -6.04 -0.66 -16.94
N THR A 167 -5.06 0.20 -17.20
CA THR A 167 -4.99 1.62 -16.83
C THR A 167 -5.57 2.59 -17.86
N SER A 168 -6.40 2.08 -18.79
CA SER A 168 -6.88 2.69 -20.04
C SER A 168 -7.50 4.11 -19.98
N SER A 169 -7.49 4.83 -18.84
CA SER A 169 -7.98 6.21 -18.72
C SER A 169 -7.24 7.15 -17.75
N ASP A 170 -6.41 6.72 -16.79
CA ASP A 170 -6.18 7.56 -15.59
C ASP A 170 -4.74 7.99 -15.24
N GLY A 171 -3.69 7.63 -15.98
CA GLY A 171 -2.39 8.21 -15.67
C GLY A 171 -1.17 7.65 -16.40
N LYS A 172 -0.08 8.43 -16.33
CA LYS A 172 1.26 7.92 -16.64
C LYS A 172 1.63 6.92 -15.55
N ASP A 173 2.07 5.73 -15.98
CA ASP A 173 2.65 4.74 -15.07
C ASP A 173 3.78 5.38 -14.27
N PHE A 174 3.72 5.20 -12.95
CA PHE A 174 4.79 5.63 -12.07
C PHE A 174 5.97 4.66 -12.14
N GLY A 175 5.79 3.44 -12.65
CA GLY A 175 6.81 2.40 -12.64
C GLY A 175 6.88 1.67 -11.30
N GLU A 176 7.93 0.87 -11.11
CA GLU A 176 8.11 0.11 -9.88
C GLU A 176 8.19 1.05 -8.66
N SER A 177 7.32 0.82 -7.69
CA SER A 177 7.23 1.63 -6.47
C SER A 177 6.75 0.75 -5.32
N GLY A 178 6.95 1.23 -4.10
CA GLY A 178 6.40 0.59 -2.93
C GLY A 178 6.30 1.54 -1.75
N ALA A 179 5.56 1.15 -0.74
CA ALA A 179 5.36 1.97 0.44
C ALA A 179 5.16 1.12 1.69
N ALA A 180 5.43 1.71 2.84
CA ALA A 180 5.14 1.17 4.15
C ALA A 180 4.50 2.26 5.01
N ILE A 181 3.47 1.91 5.78
CA ILE A 181 2.81 2.78 6.76
C ILE A 181 2.71 2.05 8.10
N LEU A 182 3.00 2.78 9.16
CA LEU A 182 2.95 2.27 10.53
C LEU A 182 1.71 2.80 11.23
N LEU A 183 0.84 1.88 11.68
CA LEU A 183 -0.35 2.19 12.44
C LEU A 183 -0.16 1.78 13.91
N ASP A 184 -0.65 2.62 14.81
CA ASP A 184 -0.57 2.42 16.25
C ASP A 184 -1.89 2.77 16.93
N SER A 185 -2.25 2.01 17.96
CA SER A 185 -3.35 2.32 18.87
C SER A 185 -3.05 3.48 19.84
N GLN A 186 -1.78 3.86 20.00
CA GLN A 186 -1.35 4.84 20.99
C GLN A 186 -0.97 6.19 20.39
N LEU A 187 -1.38 7.26 21.07
CA LEU A 187 -0.92 8.61 20.77
C LEU A 187 0.43 8.83 21.44
N GLU A 188 1.49 8.83 20.64
CA GLU A 188 2.85 9.15 21.05
C GLU A 188 3.34 10.43 20.35
N ALA A 189 4.48 10.97 20.77
CA ALA A 189 5.11 12.08 20.08
C ALA A 189 5.49 11.68 18.64
N GLY A 190 5.26 12.59 17.68
CA GLY A 190 5.57 12.37 16.26
C GLY A 190 4.52 11.62 15.46
N VAL A 191 3.32 11.40 16.00
CA VAL A 191 2.17 10.89 15.21
C VAL A 191 1.81 11.90 14.12
N LEU A 192 1.69 11.42 12.88
CA LEU A 192 1.40 12.25 11.71
C LEU A 192 -0.09 12.57 11.56
N ALA A 193 -0.95 11.58 11.85
CA ALA A 193 -2.39 11.70 11.63
C ALA A 193 -3.19 10.66 12.44
N GLU A 194 -4.49 10.86 12.56
CA GLU A 194 -5.46 9.92 13.12
C GLU A 194 -6.37 9.41 12.00
N ILE A 195 -6.54 8.10 11.86
CA ILE A 195 -7.59 7.53 11.01
C ILE A 195 -8.90 7.62 11.79
N THR A 196 -9.86 8.38 11.28
CA THR A 196 -11.12 8.70 11.96
C THR A 196 -12.30 7.90 11.44
N GLY A 197 -12.15 7.25 10.28
CA GLY A 197 -13.21 6.43 9.70
C GLY A 197 -12.73 5.62 8.50
N ILE A 198 -13.44 4.52 8.25
CA ILE A 198 -13.22 3.63 7.11
C ILE A 198 -14.55 3.38 6.40
N TYR A 199 -14.50 3.19 5.09
CA TYR A 199 -15.68 2.98 4.26
C TYR A 199 -15.33 1.96 3.17
N ARG A 200 -16.14 0.91 3.03
CA ARG A 200 -16.07 -0.05 1.93
C ARG A 200 -17.47 -0.34 1.42
N GLY A 201 -17.60 -0.57 0.12
CA GLY A 201 -18.88 -0.99 -0.44
C GLY A 201 -18.91 -0.97 -1.96
N ILE A 202 -20.13 -1.06 -2.49
CA ILE A 202 -20.40 -0.97 -3.93
C ILE A 202 -21.27 0.26 -4.15
N LEU A 203 -20.83 1.14 -5.06
CA LEU A 203 -21.62 2.29 -5.49
C LEU A 203 -22.76 1.81 -6.40
N ARG A 204 -24.00 2.16 -6.05
CA ARG A 204 -25.19 1.89 -6.87
C ARG A 204 -25.09 2.66 -8.19
N GLU A 205 -25.96 2.31 -9.13
CA GLU A 205 -26.04 3.02 -10.41
C GLU A 205 -26.30 4.52 -10.17
N GLN A 206 -25.52 5.39 -10.83
CA GLN A 206 -25.55 6.86 -10.69
C GLN A 206 -25.09 7.44 -9.33
N GLU A 207 -24.90 6.60 -8.31
CA GLU A 207 -24.40 7.03 -6.99
C GLU A 207 -22.93 7.49 -7.08
N THR A 208 -22.60 8.60 -6.42
CA THR A 208 -21.21 9.06 -6.30
C THR A 208 -20.59 8.57 -5.00
N ILE A 209 -19.25 8.55 -4.95
CA ILE A 209 -18.57 8.25 -3.68
C ILE A 209 -18.84 9.33 -2.63
N TRP A 210 -19.08 10.57 -3.04
CA TRP A 210 -19.34 11.70 -2.16
C TRP A 210 -20.65 11.54 -1.38
N GLU A 211 -21.69 11.05 -2.06
CA GLU A 211 -22.96 10.69 -1.41
C GLU A 211 -22.74 9.62 -0.33
N ARG A 212 -21.90 8.61 -0.59
CA ARG A 212 -21.56 7.56 0.39
C ARG A 212 -20.75 8.06 1.56
N LEU A 213 -19.85 9.00 1.32
CA LEU A 213 -19.03 9.62 2.35
C LEU A 213 -19.76 10.76 3.09
N ASN A 214 -21.00 11.08 2.68
CA ASN A 214 -21.78 12.21 3.17
C ASN A 214 -21.01 13.53 3.06
N VAL A 215 -20.45 13.76 1.87
CA VAL A 215 -19.62 14.92 1.50
C VAL A 215 -20.32 15.68 0.37
N ASP A 216 -20.42 17.00 0.51
CA ASP A 216 -20.98 17.88 -0.52
C ASP A 216 -19.88 18.36 -1.49
N ALA A 217 -19.45 17.46 -2.38
CA ALA A 217 -18.36 17.71 -3.32
C ALA A 217 -18.83 18.11 -4.74
N GLY A 218 -20.13 18.28 -4.97
CA GLY A 218 -20.69 18.41 -6.31
C GLY A 218 -20.66 17.09 -7.12
N ASN A 219 -21.03 17.17 -8.41
CA ASN A 219 -21.38 15.98 -9.22
C ASN A 219 -20.21 15.33 -10.00
N GLU A 220 -18.99 15.87 -9.95
CA GLU A 220 -17.89 15.32 -10.76
C GLU A 220 -16.89 14.59 -9.87
N VAL A 221 -16.98 13.25 -9.86
CA VAL A 221 -15.85 12.40 -9.50
C VAL A 221 -14.91 12.38 -10.70
N THR A 222 -13.71 12.94 -10.55
CA THR A 222 -12.65 12.75 -11.55
C THR A 222 -11.70 11.65 -11.05
N GLY A 223 -11.56 10.57 -11.82
CA GLY A 223 -10.58 9.50 -11.56
C GLY A 223 -11.03 8.36 -10.62
N SER A 224 -10.34 7.22 -10.76
CA SER A 224 -10.56 5.98 -9.99
C SER A 224 -9.88 5.96 -8.62
N HIS A 225 -9.07 6.95 -8.27
CA HIS A 225 -8.50 7.14 -6.94
C HIS A 225 -8.17 8.62 -6.71
N GLY A 226 -7.96 9.03 -5.45
CA GLY A 226 -7.51 10.38 -5.16
C GLY A 226 -7.63 10.79 -3.70
N ILE A 227 -7.43 12.09 -3.49
CA ILE A 227 -7.52 12.74 -2.19
C ILE A 227 -8.64 13.78 -2.24
N TYR A 228 -9.47 13.85 -1.21
CA TYR A 228 -10.48 14.87 -1.05
C TYR A 228 -10.29 15.62 0.26
N LEU A 229 -10.07 16.92 0.20
CA LEU A 229 -9.88 17.80 1.35
C LEU A 229 -11.23 18.31 1.84
N ARG A 230 -11.53 18.07 3.12
CA ARG A 230 -12.88 18.29 3.67
C ARG A 230 -13.16 19.76 3.97
N GLU A 231 -12.18 20.55 4.40
CA GLU A 231 -12.44 21.93 4.81
C GLU A 231 -12.55 22.86 3.60
N THR A 232 -11.76 22.63 2.55
CA THR A 232 -11.83 23.40 1.29
C THR A 232 -12.71 22.80 0.20
N ASN A 233 -13.31 21.62 0.44
CA ASN A 233 -14.09 20.87 -0.55
C ASN A 233 -13.33 20.64 -1.87
N LYS A 234 -12.01 20.43 -1.77
CA LYS A 234 -11.12 20.36 -2.93
C LYS A 234 -10.67 18.93 -3.17
N GLN A 235 -10.86 18.47 -4.40
CA GLN A 235 -10.32 17.19 -4.86
C GLN A 235 -8.91 17.38 -5.44
N ILE A 236 -7.98 16.52 -5.04
CA ILE A 236 -6.68 16.38 -5.69
C ILE A 236 -6.76 15.14 -6.60
N TYR A 237 -6.72 15.37 -7.90
CA TYR A 237 -6.84 14.35 -8.95
C TYR A 237 -5.59 14.31 -9.85
N GLY A 238 -5.51 13.31 -10.73
CA GLY A 238 -4.39 13.18 -11.68
C GLY A 238 -3.05 12.85 -11.02
N LEU A 239 -3.10 12.24 -9.83
CA LEU A 239 -1.91 11.73 -9.15
C LEU A 239 -1.31 10.61 -9.99
N PRO A 240 0.02 10.54 -10.12
CA PRO A 240 0.65 9.45 -10.85
C PRO A 240 0.27 8.11 -10.22
N LEU A 241 0.02 7.13 -11.09
CA LEU A 241 -0.38 5.80 -10.68
C LEU A 241 0.84 5.01 -10.20
N SER A 242 1.06 4.99 -8.90
CA SER A 242 1.78 3.92 -8.22
C SER A 242 0.86 2.70 -8.20
N SER A 243 1.38 1.50 -8.43
CA SER A 243 0.59 0.27 -8.49
C SER A 243 0.02 -0.11 -7.10
N GLY A 244 0.19 -1.33 -6.61
CA GLY A 244 -0.38 -1.81 -5.35
C GLY A 244 -0.08 -0.99 -4.09
N SER A 245 0.65 0.13 -4.18
CA SER A 245 0.94 1.11 -3.13
C SER A 245 0.25 2.47 -3.25
N GLN A 246 -0.64 2.69 -4.24
CA GLN A 246 -1.28 3.99 -4.50
C GLN A 246 -1.86 4.67 -3.26
N THR A 247 -2.62 3.93 -2.45
CA THR A 247 -3.30 4.51 -1.29
C THR A 247 -2.33 5.06 -0.25
N ILE A 248 -1.22 4.38 0.04
CA ILE A 248 -0.24 4.89 1.00
C ILE A 248 0.45 6.16 0.46
N PHE A 249 0.70 6.24 -0.85
CA PHE A 249 1.19 7.47 -1.49
C PHE A 249 0.20 8.62 -1.35
N ASP A 250 -1.10 8.35 -1.57
CA ASP A 250 -2.15 9.34 -1.46
C ASP A 250 -2.34 9.81 -0.01
N ILE A 251 -2.22 8.90 0.98
CA ILE A 251 -2.23 9.26 2.41
C ILE A 251 -1.06 10.19 2.73
N LYS A 252 0.16 9.86 2.30
CA LYS A 252 1.34 10.69 2.55
C LYS A 252 1.18 12.09 1.95
N LYS A 253 0.76 12.17 0.69
CA LYS A 253 0.49 13.46 0.02
C LYS A 253 -0.62 14.25 0.70
N GLY A 254 -1.66 13.58 1.19
CA GLY A 254 -2.74 14.22 1.95
C GLY A 254 -2.23 14.87 3.23
N ILE A 255 -1.38 14.15 3.99
CA ILE A 255 -0.73 14.68 5.20
C ILE A 255 0.17 15.87 4.87
N GLU A 256 1.02 15.76 3.84
CA GLU A 256 1.89 16.85 3.39
C GLU A 256 1.08 18.09 2.97
N TYR A 257 0.00 17.89 2.21
CA TYR A 257 -0.88 18.98 1.80
C TYR A 257 -1.55 19.65 3.01
N CYS A 258 -2.06 18.86 3.97
CA CYS A 258 -2.66 19.39 5.18
C CYS A 258 -1.68 20.24 5.98
N LYS A 259 -0.44 19.78 6.12
CA LYS A 259 0.66 20.53 6.76
C LYS A 259 0.93 21.86 6.06
N ASP A 260 1.04 21.86 4.73
CA ASP A 260 1.40 23.05 3.96
C ASP A 260 0.26 24.08 3.80
N ASN A 261 -1.00 23.64 3.92
CA ASN A 261 -2.18 24.46 3.65
C ASN A 261 -3.07 24.69 4.89
N ASN A 262 -2.65 24.24 6.07
CA ASN A 262 -3.38 24.36 7.33
C ASN A 262 -4.80 23.73 7.27
N GLU A 263 -4.93 22.63 6.52
CA GLU A 263 -6.12 21.80 6.48
C GLU A 263 -6.04 20.72 7.57
N LYS A 264 -7.18 20.23 8.05
CA LYS A 264 -7.20 19.23 9.13
C LYS A 264 -7.71 17.87 8.74
N GLU A 265 -8.60 17.77 7.77
CA GLU A 265 -9.28 16.51 7.45
C GLU A 265 -9.33 16.27 5.95
N PHE A 266 -9.07 15.02 5.56
CA PHE A 266 -9.14 14.58 4.19
C PHE A 266 -9.59 13.13 4.09
N PHE A 267 -10.05 12.75 2.90
CA PHE A 267 -10.31 11.37 2.53
C PHE A 267 -9.29 10.92 1.49
N VAL A 268 -8.88 9.67 1.60
CA VAL A 268 -8.25 8.94 0.49
C VAL A 268 -9.23 7.89 0.03
N TYR A 269 -9.40 7.73 -1.27
CA TYR A 269 -10.34 6.77 -1.82
C TYR A 269 -9.83 6.09 -3.07
N SER A 270 -10.36 4.90 -3.33
CA SER A 270 -10.19 4.16 -4.58
C SER A 270 -11.51 3.53 -5.00
N ILE A 271 -11.76 3.47 -6.30
CA ILE A 271 -12.98 2.96 -6.94
C ILE A 271 -12.55 2.05 -8.09
N SER A 272 -12.95 0.79 -8.02
CA SER A 272 -12.67 -0.20 -9.06
C SER A 272 -13.60 -0.01 -10.27
N LYS A 273 -13.25 -0.65 -11.41
CA LYS A 273 -14.13 -0.68 -12.61
C LYS A 273 -15.50 -1.30 -12.33
N LYS A 274 -15.61 -2.14 -11.29
CA LYS A 274 -16.88 -2.74 -10.84
C LYS A 274 -17.65 -1.85 -9.87
N ARG A 275 -17.19 -0.61 -9.65
CA ARG A 275 -17.76 0.36 -8.71
C ARG A 275 -17.65 -0.08 -7.24
N GLU A 276 -16.76 -1.02 -6.94
CA GLU A 276 -16.36 -1.31 -5.55
C GLU A 276 -15.45 -0.18 -5.09
N PHE A 277 -15.76 0.41 -3.93
CA PHE A 277 -14.98 1.51 -3.38
C PHE A 277 -14.45 1.19 -2.00
N SER A 278 -13.27 1.72 -1.71
CA SER A 278 -12.67 1.75 -0.38
C SER A 278 -12.18 3.17 -0.11
N ALA A 279 -12.49 3.70 1.07
CA ALA A 279 -12.09 5.04 1.47
C ALA A 279 -11.73 5.12 2.95
N ILE A 280 -10.83 6.03 3.28
CA ILE A 280 -10.29 6.24 4.62
C ILE A 280 -10.42 7.73 4.93
N SER A 281 -11.07 8.07 6.04
CA SER A 281 -11.10 9.43 6.59
C SER A 281 -9.93 9.61 7.53
N ILE A 282 -9.15 10.67 7.33
CA ILE A 282 -7.91 10.93 8.04
C ILE A 282 -7.93 12.37 8.54
N LYS A 283 -7.56 12.53 9.80
CA LYS A 283 -7.36 13.82 10.44
C LYS A 283 -5.87 14.04 10.67
N TYR A 284 -5.32 15.08 10.06
CA TYR A 284 -3.95 15.52 10.31
C TYR A 284 -3.79 15.97 11.77
N VAL A 285 -2.72 15.50 12.41
CA VAL A 285 -2.34 15.91 13.76
C VAL A 285 -1.18 16.90 13.60
N ALA A 286 -1.44 18.18 13.89
CA ALA A 286 -0.39 19.18 13.91
C ALA A 286 0.52 18.95 15.11
N ASP A 287 1.83 19.04 14.89
CA ASP A 287 2.85 19.12 15.95
C ASP A 287 2.74 20.43 16.74
#